data_AF-A0A532V4J4-F1
#
_entry.id   AF-A0A532V4J4-F1
#
_cell.length_a   1.000
_cell.length_b   1.000
_cell.length_c   1.000
_cell.angle_alpha   90.00
_cell.angle_beta   90.00
_cell.angle_gamma   90.00
#
_symmetry.space_group_name_H-M   'P 1'
#
loop_
_entity.id
_entity.type
_entity.pdbx_description
1 polymer ?
#
loop_
_entity_poly.entity_id
_entity_poly.type
_entity_poly.pdbx_seq_one_letter_code
_entity_poly.pdbx_strand_id
1 'polypeptide(L)'
;MPKGPLDGISPIPADTTLEAYRFQIAVLRRIGPEGRMKLMSQLCRGMRRTVEDGVRMRHPEYDDETVKLAVIRLTAGREVFDLLLPNIEVKP
;
A
#
# COMPACT_ATOMS: atom_id res chain seq x y z
N MET A 1 -16.66 -25.36 -20.68
CA MET A 1 -15.38 -25.45 -19.95
C MET A 1 -14.96 -24.02 -19.60
N PRO A 2 -15.06 -23.59 -18.33
CA PRO A 2 -14.43 -22.34 -17.90
C PRO A 2 -12.90 -22.44 -18.07
N LYS A 3 -12.26 -21.39 -18.59
CA LYS A 3 -10.86 -21.30 -19.03
C LYS A 3 -9.93 -20.59 -18.04
N GLY A 4 -10.39 -20.17 -16.86
CA GLY A 4 -9.52 -19.56 -15.85
C GLY A 4 -10.15 -19.38 -14.47
N PRO A 5 -9.35 -19.02 -13.45
CA PRO A 5 -9.78 -18.93 -12.05
C PRO A 5 -10.78 -17.80 -11.74
N LEU A 6 -11.17 -17.00 -12.74
CA LEU A 6 -12.11 -15.88 -12.61
C LEU A 6 -13.44 -16.11 -13.35
N ASP A 7 -13.61 -17.28 -13.96
CA ASP A 7 -14.83 -17.59 -14.71
C ASP A 7 -16.01 -17.77 -13.76
N GLY A 8 -17.01 -16.89 -13.87
CA GLY A 8 -18.21 -16.88 -13.03
C GLY A 8 -18.27 -15.72 -12.02
N ILE A 9 -17.18 -14.96 -11.86
CA ILE A 9 -17.17 -13.75 -11.03
C ILE A 9 -17.52 -12.56 -11.93
N SER A 10 -18.59 -11.83 -11.58
CA SER A 10 -18.90 -10.56 -12.24
C SER A 10 -17.68 -9.63 -12.11
N PRO A 11 -17.17 -9.04 -13.20
CA PRO A 11 -16.04 -8.10 -13.13
C PRO A 11 -16.41 -6.78 -12.43
N ILE A 12 -17.68 -6.61 -12.08
CA ILE A 12 -18.25 -5.42 -11.45
C ILE A 12 -18.39 -5.70 -9.95
N PRO A 13 -17.84 -4.85 -9.06
CA PRO A 13 -18.05 -4.92 -7.62
C PRO A 13 -19.54 -4.94 -7.23
N ALA A 14 -19.87 -5.63 -6.14
CA ALA A 14 -21.26 -5.78 -5.69
C ALA A 14 -21.88 -4.48 -5.13
N ASP A 15 -21.05 -3.54 -4.72
CA ASP A 15 -21.40 -2.24 -4.13
C ASP A 15 -21.29 -1.07 -5.13
N THR A 16 -21.20 -1.36 -6.44
CA THR A 16 -21.12 -0.33 -7.48
C THR A 16 -22.13 -0.56 -8.60
N THR A 17 -22.52 0.52 -9.28
CA THR A 17 -23.37 0.41 -10.48
C THR A 17 -22.51 0.10 -11.72
N LEU A 18 -23.10 -0.58 -12.70
CA LEU A 18 -22.43 -0.85 -13.98
C LEU A 18 -21.95 0.44 -14.67
N GLU A 19 -22.71 1.52 -14.56
CA GLU A 19 -22.37 2.83 -15.11
C GLU A 19 -21.12 3.41 -14.43
N ALA A 20 -21.09 3.45 -13.09
CA ALA A 20 -19.96 3.95 -12.32
C ALA A 20 -18.68 3.15 -12.60
N TYR A 21 -18.79 1.81 -12.64
CA TYR A 21 -17.67 0.95 -13.00
C TYR A 21 -17.13 1.24 -14.41
N ARG A 22 -18.01 1.34 -15.41
CA ARG A 22 -17.62 1.67 -16.78
C ARG A 22 -16.93 3.02 -16.88
N PHE A 23 -17.45 4.02 -16.17
CA PHE A 23 -16.86 5.35 -16.11
C PHE A 23 -15.46 5.33 -15.49
N GLN A 24 -15.30 4.67 -14.33
CA GLN A 24 -14.01 4.52 -13.65
C GLN A 24 -12.98 3.86 -14.56
N ILE A 25 -13.34 2.75 -15.22
CA ILE A 25 -12.44 2.06 -16.15
C ILE A 25 -12.06 2.95 -17.34
N ALA A 26 -13.01 3.71 -17.89
CA ALA A 26 -12.73 4.65 -18.98
C ALA A 26 -11.74 5.75 -18.56
N VAL A 27 -11.89 6.29 -17.34
CA VAL A 27 -10.95 7.27 -16.76
C VAL A 27 -9.58 6.63 -16.57
N LEU A 28 -9.50 5.48 -15.90
CA LEU A 28 -8.23 4.78 -15.62
C LEU A 28 -7.48 4.41 -16.91
N ARG A 29 -8.19 4.14 -18.01
CA ARG A 29 -7.59 3.87 -19.33
C ARG A 29 -6.96 5.12 -19.95
N ARG A 30 -7.55 6.30 -19.75
CA ARG A 30 -7.08 7.58 -20.33
C ARG A 30 -5.83 8.15 -19.64
N ILE A 31 -5.51 7.72 -18.42
CA ILE A 31 -4.36 8.22 -17.65
C ILE A 31 -3.01 7.98 -18.36
N GLY A 32 -2.89 6.91 -19.16
CA GLY A 32 -1.65 6.56 -19.82
C GLY A 32 -0.54 6.07 -18.86
N PRO A 33 0.62 5.65 -19.38
CA PRO A 33 1.71 5.08 -18.57
C PRO A 33 2.34 6.11 -17.62
N GLU A 34 2.62 7.32 -18.07
CA GLU A 34 3.21 8.38 -17.24
C GLU A 34 2.30 8.77 -16.08
N GLY A 35 1.02 9.01 -16.36
CA GLY A 35 0.03 9.33 -15.34
C GLY A 35 -0.12 8.19 -14.33
N ARG A 36 -0.02 6.94 -14.76
CA ARG A 36 -0.03 5.78 -13.86
C ARG A 36 1.19 5.73 -12.95
N MET A 37 2.38 6.05 -13.46
CA MET A 37 3.58 6.16 -12.64
C MET A 37 3.47 7.27 -11.60
N LYS A 38 2.92 8.43 -11.98
CA LYS A 38 2.65 9.54 -11.06
C LYS A 38 1.66 9.14 -9.97
N LEU A 39 0.55 8.48 -10.35
CA LEU A 39 -0.46 8.00 -9.42
C LEU A 39 0.12 6.95 -8.46
N MET A 40 0.87 5.96 -8.98
CA MET A 40 1.57 4.97 -8.17
C MET A 40 2.49 5.64 -7.15
N SER A 41 3.30 6.61 -7.59
CA SER A 41 4.21 7.36 -6.72
C SER A 41 3.46 8.09 -5.60
N GLN A 42 2.31 8.70 -5.91
CA GLN A 42 1.45 9.36 -4.92
C GLN A 42 0.87 8.35 -3.92
N LEU A 43 0.35 7.22 -4.39
CA LEU A 43 -0.20 6.15 -3.54
C LEU A 43 0.87 5.59 -2.61
N CYS A 44 2.07 5.30 -3.11
CA CYS A 44 3.17 4.82 -2.29
C CYS A 44 3.58 5.81 -1.19
N ARG A 45 3.59 7.12 -1.47
CA ARG A 45 3.84 8.13 -0.43
C ARG A 45 2.71 8.20 0.59
N GLY A 46 1.45 8.15 0.15
CA GLY A 46 0.30 8.14 1.04
C GLY A 46 0.32 6.94 1.98
N MET A 47 0.54 5.74 1.43
CA MET A 47 0.66 4.50 2.21
C MET A 47 1.76 4.60 3.27
N ARG A 48 2.97 5.06 2.91
CA ARG A 48 4.07 5.23 3.88
C ARG A 48 3.66 6.18 5.01
N ARG A 49 3.08 7.33 4.68
CA ARG A 49 2.62 8.31 5.66
C ARG A 49 1.56 7.73 6.59
N THR A 50 0.59 7.00 6.07
CA THR A 50 -0.44 6.34 6.90
C THR A 50 0.17 5.34 7.88
N VAL A 51 1.18 4.57 7.44
CA VAL A 51 1.87 3.63 8.34
C VAL A 51 2.68 4.36 9.40
N GLU A 52 3.41 5.42 9.04
CA GLU A 52 4.16 6.26 9.99
C GLU A 52 3.22 6.91 11.02
N ASP A 53 2.09 7.47 10.59
CA ASP A 53 1.08 8.06 11.48
C ASP A 53 0.55 7.00 12.46
N GLY A 54 0.29 5.78 11.98
CA GLY A 54 -0.11 4.66 12.83
C GLY A 54 0.96 4.17 13.81
N VAL A 55 2.26 4.37 13.50
CA VAL A 55 3.37 4.12 14.45
C VAL A 55 3.38 5.23 15.50
N ARG A 56 3.37 6.50 15.09
CA ARG A 56 3.36 7.66 16.00
C ARG A 56 2.18 7.62 16.97
N MET A 57 1.01 7.17 16.51
CA MET A 57 -0.18 7.01 17.35
C MET A 57 0.00 5.97 18.46
N ARG A 58 0.77 4.90 18.22
CA ARG A 58 1.02 3.83 19.22
C ARG A 58 2.23 4.11 20.09
N HIS A 59 3.20 4.84 19.56
CA HIS A 59 4.47 5.17 20.20
C HIS A 59 4.71 6.69 20.12
N PRO A 60 3.96 7.49 20.88
CA PRO A 60 4.11 8.95 20.90
C PRO A 60 5.49 9.41 21.39
N GLU A 61 6.24 8.53 22.07
CA GLU A 61 7.60 8.75 22.55
C GLU A 61 8.68 8.58 21.47
N TYR A 62 8.34 8.06 20.29
CA TYR A 62 9.31 7.86 19.22
C TYR A 62 9.64 9.18 18.51
N ASP A 63 10.94 9.38 18.26
CA ASP A 63 11.40 10.39 17.32
C ASP A 63 11.25 9.93 15.86
N ASP A 64 11.48 10.84 14.91
CA ASP A 64 11.25 10.56 13.49
C ASP A 64 12.14 9.42 12.93
N GLU A 65 13.37 9.28 13.43
CA GLU A 65 14.24 8.18 12.99
C GLU A 65 13.77 6.84 13.56
N THR A 66 13.31 6.80 14.80
CA THR A 66 12.74 5.58 15.40
C THR A 66 11.45 5.18 14.70
N VAL A 67 10.59 6.15 14.35
CA VAL A 67 9.39 5.91 13.53
C VAL A 67 9.77 5.28 12.20
N LYS A 68 10.74 5.86 11.48
CA LYS A 68 11.21 5.33 10.20
C LYS A 68 11.74 3.91 10.31
N LEU A 69 12.55 3.61 11.32
CA LEU A 69 13.07 2.26 11.56
C LEU A 69 11.94 1.28 11.90
N ALA A 70 10.95 1.68 12.70
CA ALA A 70 9.78 0.88 12.99
C ALA A 70 8.97 0.56 11.73
N VAL A 71 8.77 1.55 10.83
CA VAL A 71 8.09 1.33 9.55
C VAL A 71 8.88 0.38 8.64
N ILE A 72 10.21 0.51 8.59
CA ILE A 72 11.07 -0.41 7.81
C ILE A 72 10.93 -1.83 8.35
N ARG A 73 10.98 -2.02 9.68
CA ARG A 73 10.83 -3.32 10.32
C ARG A 73 9.46 -3.95 10.05
N LEU A 74 8.39 -3.16 10.10
CA LEU A 74 7.04 -3.62 9.78
C LEU A 74 6.90 -4.05 8.31
N THR A 75 7.54 -3.32 7.40
CA THR A 75 7.41 -3.55 5.95
C THR A 75 8.29 -4.70 5.45
N ALA A 76 9.54 -4.77 5.92
CA ALA A 76 10.50 -5.81 5.52
C ALA A 76 10.31 -7.12 6.29
N GLY A 77 9.66 -7.05 7.47
CA GLY A 77 9.59 -8.16 8.41
C GLY A 77 10.80 -8.21 9.34
N ARG A 78 10.60 -8.82 10.52
CA ARG A 78 11.62 -8.91 11.58
C ARG A 78 12.90 -9.60 11.10
N GLU A 79 12.78 -10.75 10.43
CA GLU A 79 13.94 -11.53 10.00
C GLU A 79 14.88 -10.75 9.07
N VAL A 80 14.30 -10.06 8.07
CA VAL A 80 15.08 -9.25 7.12
C VAL A 80 15.65 -8.01 7.80
N PHE A 81 14.88 -7.38 8.70
CA PHE A 81 15.35 -6.22 9.46
C PHE A 81 16.55 -6.58 10.34
N ASP A 82 16.44 -7.64 11.14
CA ASP A 82 17.47 -8.07 12.09
C ASP A 82 18.73 -8.55 11.34
N LEU A 83 18.59 -9.16 10.15
CA LEU A 83 19.71 -9.55 9.29
C LEU A 83 20.50 -8.33 8.76
N LEU A 84 19.80 -7.28 8.32
CA LEU A 84 20.42 -6.13 7.66
C LEU A 84 20.81 -5.01 8.64
N LEU A 85 20.16 -4.94 9.80
CA LEU A 85 20.34 -3.92 10.83
C LEU A 85 20.50 -4.54 12.23
N PRO A 86 21.48 -5.46 12.44
CA PRO A 86 21.56 -6.29 13.64
C PRO A 86 21.80 -5.54 14.95
N ASN A 87 22.32 -4.30 14.88
CA ASN A 87 22.65 -3.49 16.06
C ASN A 87 21.63 -2.37 16.32
N ILE A 88 20.52 -2.35 15.59
CA ILE A 88 19.47 -1.34 15.74
C ILE A 88 18.28 -1.97 16.46
N GLU A 89 18.02 -1.50 17.67
CA GLU A 89 16.88 -1.96 18.46
C GLU A 89 15.70 -1.00 18.31
N VAL A 90 14.62 -1.48 17.70
CA VAL A 90 13.32 -0.80 17.73
C VAL A 90 12.47 -1.54 18.76
N LYS A 91 12.19 -0.86 19.88
CA LYS A 91 11.34 -1.42 20.94
C LYS A 91 9.93 -1.72 20.39
N PRO A 92 9.20 -2.68 20.97
CA PRO A 92 7.85 -3.02 20.53
C PRO A 92 6.83 -1.94 20.88
#